data_AF-A0A438JBV8-F1
#
_entry.id   AF-A0A438JBV8-F1
#
_cell.length_a   1.000
_cell.length_b   1.000
_cell.length_c   1.000
_cell.angle_alpha   90.00
_cell.angle_beta   90.00
_cell.angle_gamma   90.00
#
_symmetry.space_group_name_H-M   'P 1'
#
loop_
_entity.id
_entity.type
_entity.pdbx_description
1 polymer ?
#
loop_
_entity_poly.entity_id
_entity_poly.type
_entity_poly.pdbx_seq_one_letter_code
_entity_poly.pdbx_strand_id
1 'polypeptide(L)'
;MSFWYWVVYPIDVSYTTDENFKRWRYTDYNFTMASFWTPFLIKTKLADPGGPTQTGLFNLYLDELDEAWTNQMEEFDYLIISAGQWFYRPTMFYENRRVSGCYYCLQENVTDLTVYYGYRKAFRTVFKAINSNKNFKGMTILRTFSPAHFENGLWNKGGNCVRTRPFMSNESTMEGPNLELYMTQIEEYRLQKG
;
A
#
# COMPACT_ATOMS: atom_id res chain seq x y z
N MET A 1 -29.06 -12.18 25.92
CA MET A 1 -28.04 -13.02 25.26
C MET A 1 -26.73 -12.25 25.36
N SER A 2 -25.90 -12.58 26.34
CA SER A 2 -24.65 -11.86 26.59
C SER A 2 -23.56 -12.48 25.72
N PHE A 3 -23.11 -11.76 24.71
CA PHE A 3 -21.93 -12.14 23.94
C PHE A 3 -20.69 -11.89 24.82
N TRP A 4 -20.13 -12.95 25.38
CA TRP A 4 -18.81 -12.91 25.99
C TRP A 4 -17.79 -12.86 24.85
N TYR A 5 -17.17 -11.71 24.62
CA TYR A 5 -16.00 -11.62 23.77
C TYR A 5 -14.83 -12.27 24.49
N TRP A 6 -14.32 -13.38 23.97
CA TRP A 6 -13.07 -13.97 24.44
C TRP A 6 -11.91 -13.14 23.89
N VAL A 7 -11.18 -12.47 24.78
CA VAL A 7 -9.94 -11.78 24.43
C VAL A 7 -8.80 -12.80 24.56
N VAL A 8 -8.14 -13.08 23.44
CA VAL A 8 -6.92 -13.90 23.41
C VAL A 8 -5.75 -13.01 23.04
N TYR A 9 -4.68 -13.10 23.82
CA TYR A 9 -3.47 -12.32 23.62
C TYR A 9 -2.46 -13.14 22.81
N PRO A 10 -1.96 -12.62 21.68
CA PRO A 10 -0.91 -13.31 20.95
C PRO A 10 0.45 -13.16 21.64
N ILE A 11 1.37 -14.06 21.31
CA ILE A 11 2.80 -13.87 21.59
C ILE A 11 3.49 -13.24 20.38
N ASP A 12 4.45 -12.35 20.64
CA ASP A 12 5.32 -11.80 19.60
C ASP A 12 6.34 -12.85 19.17
N VAL A 13 6.38 -13.15 17.87
CA VAL A 13 7.30 -14.10 17.23
C VAL A 13 7.98 -13.45 16.02
N SER A 14 8.14 -12.13 16.05
CA SER A 14 8.79 -11.35 14.99
C SER A 14 10.24 -11.77 14.80
N TYR A 15 10.70 -11.80 13.55
CA TYR A 15 12.09 -12.11 13.21
C TYR A 15 13.05 -10.92 13.39
N THR A 16 12.52 -9.75 13.68
CA THR A 16 13.24 -8.48 13.85
C THR A 16 12.62 -7.68 14.99
N THR A 17 13.39 -6.75 15.55
CA THR A 17 12.92 -5.75 16.52
C THR A 17 12.32 -4.51 15.83
N ASP A 18 12.31 -4.47 14.50
CA ASP A 18 11.69 -3.38 13.74
C ASP A 18 10.16 -3.46 13.84
N GLU A 19 9.55 -2.45 14.45
CA GLU A 19 8.10 -2.38 14.66
C GLU A 19 7.28 -2.28 13.36
N ASN A 20 7.95 -2.01 12.24
CA ASN A 20 7.36 -2.06 10.90
C ASN A 20 7.06 -3.50 10.42
N PHE A 21 7.66 -4.51 11.06
CA PHE A 21 7.58 -5.91 10.66
C PHE A 21 7.24 -6.77 11.87
N LYS A 22 5.94 -6.89 12.17
CA LYS A 22 5.45 -7.65 13.32
C LYS A 22 4.90 -9.00 12.91
N ARG A 23 5.10 -10.00 13.76
CA ARG A 23 4.48 -11.32 13.65
C ARG A 23 3.97 -11.76 15.02
N TRP A 24 2.72 -12.21 15.03
CA TRP A 24 1.99 -12.62 16.21
C TRP A 24 1.47 -14.03 16.05
N ARG A 25 1.63 -14.86 17.08
CA ARG A 25 1.04 -16.20 17.14
C ARG A 25 -0.01 -16.26 18.23
N TYR A 26 -1.24 -16.57 17.82
CA TYR A 26 -2.34 -16.92 18.70
C TYR A 26 -2.29 -18.42 18.95
N THR A 27 -1.66 -18.82 20.06
CA THR A 27 -1.38 -20.22 20.39
C THR A 27 -2.64 -21.07 20.49
N ASP A 28 -3.73 -20.49 21.01
CA ASP A 28 -5.00 -21.19 21.27
C ASP A 28 -5.71 -21.60 19.99
N TYR A 29 -5.42 -20.93 18.87
CA TYR A 29 -6.03 -21.16 17.57
C TYR A 29 -5.03 -21.67 16.52
N ASN A 30 -3.76 -21.83 16.90
CA ASN A 30 -2.66 -22.06 15.95
C ASN A 30 -2.70 -21.09 14.75
N PHE A 31 -3.04 -19.83 15.02
CA PHE A 31 -3.23 -18.78 14.01
C PHE A 31 -2.05 -17.80 14.08
N THR A 32 -1.45 -17.51 12.92
CA THR A 32 -0.35 -16.56 12.80
C THR A 32 -0.82 -15.37 11.99
N MET A 33 -0.54 -14.17 12.49
CA MET A 33 -0.77 -12.92 11.79
C MET A 33 0.55 -12.17 11.67
N ALA A 34 0.86 -11.66 10.49
CA ALA A 34 2.01 -10.79 10.29
C ALA A 34 1.59 -9.50 9.60
N SER A 35 2.31 -8.42 9.91
CA SER A 35 2.18 -7.13 9.27
C SER A 35 3.52 -6.75 8.66
N PHE A 36 3.51 -6.41 7.37
CA PHE A 36 4.68 -5.96 6.63
C PHE A 36 4.46 -4.51 6.19
N TRP A 37 5.23 -3.59 6.76
CA TRP A 37 5.20 -2.20 6.33
C TRP A 37 5.90 -2.03 4.97
N THR A 38 5.12 -2.12 3.91
CA THR A 38 5.58 -1.89 2.54
C THR A 38 4.62 -0.91 1.84
N PRO A 39 4.75 0.40 2.08
CA PRO A 39 3.74 1.39 1.70
C PRO A 39 3.46 1.49 0.19
N PHE A 40 4.40 1.00 -0.63
CA PHE A 40 4.28 0.94 -2.08
C PHE A 40 4.18 -0.49 -2.64
N LEU A 41 4.31 -1.53 -1.80
CA LEU A 41 4.34 -2.97 -2.13
C LEU A 41 5.52 -3.44 -3.01
N ILE A 42 6.14 -2.52 -3.75
CA ILE A 42 7.32 -2.73 -4.59
C ILE A 42 8.57 -2.20 -3.89
N LYS A 43 9.72 -2.63 -4.40
CA LYS A 43 11.02 -2.19 -3.88
C LYS A 43 11.10 -0.67 -3.91
N THR A 44 11.47 -0.11 -2.76
CA THR A 44 11.47 1.32 -2.53
C THR A 44 12.74 1.74 -1.79
N LYS A 45 13.26 2.93 -2.10
CA LYS A 45 14.32 3.57 -1.32
C LYS A 45 13.98 5.02 -1.04
N LEU A 46 14.08 5.47 0.20
CA LEU A 46 14.08 6.90 0.52
C LEU A 46 15.35 7.53 -0.05
N ALA A 47 15.20 8.37 -1.07
CA ALA A 47 16.32 9.01 -1.75
C ALA A 47 16.74 10.30 -1.04
N ASP A 48 15.76 11.10 -0.61
CA ASP A 48 15.97 12.34 0.14
C ASP A 48 14.86 12.47 1.19
N PRO A 49 15.17 12.45 2.51
CA PRO A 49 14.19 12.68 3.57
C PRO A 49 13.51 14.05 3.53
N GLY A 50 14.21 15.08 3.04
CA GLY A 50 13.66 16.42 2.86
C GLY A 50 12.72 16.43 1.66
N GLY A 51 13.20 16.04 0.49
CA GLY A 51 12.42 16.02 -0.73
C GLY A 51 11.84 17.40 -1.10
N PRO A 52 11.18 17.52 -2.25
CA PRO A 52 10.66 18.81 -2.71
C PRO A 52 9.52 19.36 -1.85
N THR A 53 8.85 18.52 -1.06
CA THR A 53 7.66 18.86 -0.27
C THR A 53 7.83 18.72 1.23
N GLN A 54 9.05 18.51 1.74
CA GLN A 54 9.29 18.18 3.16
C GLN A 54 8.59 16.89 3.61
N THR A 55 8.25 16.02 2.65
CA THR A 55 7.64 14.70 2.89
C THR A 55 8.45 13.59 2.25
N GLY A 56 9.72 13.85 1.92
CA GLY A 56 10.64 12.91 1.31
C GLY A 56 10.43 12.67 -0.18
N LEU A 57 11.49 12.22 -0.85
CA LEU A 57 11.54 11.76 -2.23
C LEU A 57 11.87 10.26 -2.24
N PHE A 58 11.03 9.46 -2.88
CA PHE A 58 11.16 8.00 -2.88
C PHE A 58 11.49 7.47 -4.27
N ASN A 59 12.50 6.61 -4.37
CA ASN A 59 12.76 5.83 -5.58
C ASN A 59 11.88 4.59 -5.55
N LEU A 60 10.99 4.44 -6.54
CA LEU A 60 10.16 3.27 -6.75
C LEU A 60 10.69 2.47 -7.94
N TYR A 61 11.06 1.21 -7.70
CA TYR A 61 11.49 0.29 -8.75
C TYR A 61 10.26 -0.48 -9.23
N LEU A 62 9.63 0.02 -10.30
CA LEU A 62 8.29 -0.39 -10.73
C LEU A 62 8.20 -1.85 -11.20
N ASP A 63 9.34 -2.48 -11.46
CA ASP A 63 9.51 -3.87 -11.90
C ASP A 63 10.23 -4.77 -10.89
N GLU A 64 10.55 -4.26 -9.68
CA GLU A 64 11.16 -5.04 -8.58
C GLU A 64 10.22 -5.08 -7.36
N LEU A 65 10.00 -6.27 -6.80
CA LEU A 65 9.15 -6.43 -5.61
C LEU A 65 9.88 -6.09 -4.32
N ASP A 66 9.12 -5.71 -3.29
CA ASP A 66 9.66 -5.61 -1.95
C ASP A 66 9.84 -7.01 -1.34
N GLU A 67 11.09 -7.35 -1.04
CA GLU A 67 11.49 -8.64 -0.47
C GLU A 67 10.93 -8.85 0.95
N ALA A 68 10.58 -7.78 1.67
CA ALA A 68 10.13 -7.86 3.05
C ALA A 68 8.88 -8.73 3.21
N TRP A 69 7.93 -8.65 2.27
CA TRP A 69 6.71 -9.45 2.28
C TRP A 69 6.79 -10.64 1.30
N THR A 70 7.45 -10.47 0.14
CA THR A 70 7.46 -11.54 -0.87
C THR A 70 8.24 -12.77 -0.45
N ASN A 71 9.31 -12.62 0.33
CA ASN A 71 10.09 -13.76 0.85
C ASN A 71 9.30 -14.59 1.88
N GLN A 72 8.22 -14.06 2.44
CA GLN A 72 7.44 -14.70 3.51
C GLN A 72 6.03 -15.07 3.05
N MET A 73 5.58 -14.64 1.87
CA MET A 73 4.17 -14.78 1.47
C MET A 73 3.71 -16.24 1.37
N GLU A 74 4.63 -17.18 1.06
CA GLU A 74 4.35 -18.61 0.96
C GLU A 74 3.99 -19.25 2.31
N GLU A 75 4.27 -18.57 3.42
CA GLU A 75 3.96 -19.04 4.79
C GLU A 75 2.50 -18.75 5.20
N PHE A 76 1.74 -17.99 4.41
CA PHE A 76 0.41 -17.52 4.80
C PHE A 76 -0.71 -18.11 3.93
N ASP A 77 -1.80 -18.51 4.58
CA ASP A 77 -3.04 -18.93 3.90
C ASP A 77 -3.81 -17.75 3.30
N TYR A 78 -3.59 -16.54 3.82
CA TYR A 78 -4.26 -15.32 3.39
C TYR A 78 -3.25 -14.17 3.27
N LEU A 79 -3.27 -13.49 2.13
CA LEU A 79 -2.48 -12.29 1.89
C LEU A 79 -3.41 -11.10 1.68
N ILE A 80 -3.36 -10.11 2.59
CA ILE A 80 -4.14 -8.87 2.46
C ILE A 80 -3.21 -7.76 1.99
N ILE A 81 -3.39 -7.29 0.76
CA ILE A 81 -2.59 -6.20 0.19
C ILE A 81 -3.39 -4.89 0.15
N SER A 82 -2.73 -3.79 0.53
CA SER A 82 -3.30 -2.44 0.50
C SER A 82 -2.19 -1.41 0.31
N ALA A 83 -2.39 -0.50 -0.64
CA ALA A 83 -1.51 0.64 -0.87
C ALA A 83 -2.30 1.78 -1.52
N GLY A 84 -1.84 3.02 -1.36
CA GLY A 84 -2.59 4.18 -1.84
C GLY A 84 -1.96 5.50 -1.43
N GLN A 85 -2.18 5.92 -0.19
CA GLN A 85 -1.85 7.27 0.29
C GLN A 85 -0.39 7.69 0.08
N TRP A 86 0.55 6.74 0.17
CA TRP A 86 1.97 7.01 -0.04
C TRP A 86 2.34 7.39 -1.48
N PHE A 87 1.55 6.98 -2.48
CA PHE A 87 1.79 7.34 -3.88
C PHE A 87 1.61 8.84 -4.16
N TYR A 88 0.94 9.59 -3.28
CA TYR A 88 0.88 11.04 -3.39
C TYR A 88 2.18 11.76 -2.98
N ARG A 89 3.19 11.03 -2.47
CA ARG A 89 4.51 11.62 -2.17
C ARG A 89 5.33 11.79 -3.45
N PRO A 90 6.26 12.76 -3.50
CA PRO A 90 7.23 12.86 -4.57
C PRO A 90 7.97 11.53 -4.77
N THR A 91 7.97 11.04 -6.01
CA THR A 91 8.58 9.75 -6.34
C THR A 91 9.38 9.82 -7.62
N MET A 92 10.51 9.12 -7.66
CA MET A 92 11.28 8.84 -8.87
C MET A 92 10.97 7.42 -9.30
N PHE A 93 10.60 7.22 -10.57
CA PHE A 93 10.28 5.92 -11.11
C PHE A 93 11.48 5.30 -11.80
N TYR A 94 11.74 4.03 -11.47
CA TYR A 94 12.77 3.21 -12.09
C TYR A 94 12.14 2.01 -12.77
N GLU A 95 12.54 1.75 -14.00
CA GLU A 95 12.26 0.51 -14.73
C GLU A 95 13.58 -0.03 -15.28
N ASN A 96 13.85 -1.32 -15.09
CA ASN A 96 15.15 -1.94 -15.39
C ASN A 96 16.32 -1.15 -14.79
N ARG A 97 16.11 -0.63 -13.57
CA ARG A 97 17.07 0.23 -12.83
C ARG A 97 17.49 1.51 -13.55
N ARG A 98 16.68 2.00 -14.51
CA ARG A 98 16.85 3.29 -15.18
C ARG A 98 15.68 4.20 -14.88
N VAL A 99 15.94 5.50 -14.78
CA VAL A 99 14.88 6.49 -14.57
C VAL A 99 13.92 6.46 -15.75
N SER A 100 12.64 6.18 -15.49
CA SER A 100 11.57 6.23 -16.50
C SER A 100 10.70 7.48 -16.40
N GLY A 101 10.80 8.21 -15.28
CA GLY A 101 10.10 9.46 -15.02
C GLY A 101 10.02 9.72 -13.52
N CYS A 102 9.16 10.64 -13.13
CA CYS A 102 8.88 10.92 -11.73
C CYS A 102 7.41 11.31 -11.54
N TYR A 103 6.96 11.42 -10.29
CA TYR A 103 5.73 12.14 -9.96
C TYR A 103 6.07 13.23 -8.96
N TYR A 104 5.76 14.48 -9.33
CA TYR A 104 5.93 15.66 -8.48
C TYR A 104 7.32 15.78 -7.83
N CYS A 105 8.36 15.41 -8.57
CA CYS A 105 9.75 15.44 -8.08
C CYS A 105 10.38 16.84 -8.14
N LEU A 106 9.79 17.77 -8.89
CA LEU A 106 10.30 19.13 -9.12
C LEU A 106 11.77 19.16 -9.62
N GLN A 107 12.18 18.14 -10.37
CA GLN A 107 13.51 18.08 -10.98
C GLN A 107 13.46 18.51 -12.43
N GLU A 108 14.40 19.36 -12.83
CA GLU A 108 14.62 19.71 -14.23
C GLU A 108 15.14 18.47 -14.98
N ASN A 109 14.72 18.30 -16.24
CA ASN A 109 15.13 17.21 -17.14
C ASN A 109 14.63 15.79 -16.79
N VAL A 110 13.66 15.65 -15.89
CA VAL A 110 12.95 14.38 -15.65
C VAL A 110 11.49 14.55 -16.04
N THR A 111 10.95 13.61 -16.83
CA THR A 111 9.54 13.66 -17.23
C THR A 111 8.64 13.48 -16.01
N ASP A 112 7.80 14.48 -15.73
CA ASP A 112 6.74 14.38 -14.73
C ASP A 112 5.58 13.55 -15.31
N LEU A 113 5.37 12.40 -14.69
CA LEU A 113 4.32 11.43 -14.97
C LEU A 113 3.28 11.51 -13.87
N THR A 114 2.06 11.07 -14.18
CA THR A 114 0.98 11.08 -13.19
C THR A 114 1.24 10.08 -12.07
N VAL A 115 0.68 10.35 -10.89
CA VAL A 115 0.66 9.37 -9.78
C VAL A 115 0.11 8.01 -10.22
N TYR A 116 -0.85 8.02 -11.15
CA TYR A 116 -1.48 6.82 -11.69
C TYR A 116 -0.51 5.94 -12.50
N TYR A 117 0.54 6.52 -13.11
CA TYR A 117 1.56 5.74 -13.83
C TYR A 117 2.29 4.79 -12.88
N GLY A 118 2.88 5.33 -11.81
CA GLY A 118 3.58 4.55 -10.80
C GLY A 118 2.64 3.59 -10.07
N TYR A 119 1.45 4.06 -9.71
CA TYR A 119 0.44 3.26 -9.02
C TYR A 119 -0.03 2.05 -9.84
N ARG A 120 -0.33 2.25 -11.13
CA ARG A 120 -0.73 1.19 -12.07
C ARG A 120 0.37 0.14 -12.20
N LYS A 121 1.61 0.58 -12.41
CA LYS A 121 2.77 -0.31 -12.58
C LYS A 121 3.06 -1.12 -11.32
N ALA A 122 3.00 -0.49 -10.15
CA ALA A 122 3.19 -1.17 -8.87
C ALA A 122 2.18 -2.31 -8.69
N PHE A 123 0.87 -2.04 -8.87
CA PHE A 123 -0.16 -3.08 -8.76
C PHE A 123 -0.02 -4.16 -9.82
N ARG A 124 0.33 -3.80 -11.06
CA ARG A 124 0.62 -4.78 -12.12
C ARG A 124 1.75 -5.74 -11.71
N THR A 125 2.84 -5.21 -11.18
CA THR A 125 4.00 -5.99 -10.74
C THR A 125 3.64 -6.90 -9.57
N VAL A 126 2.94 -6.37 -8.55
CA VAL A 126 2.47 -7.14 -7.39
C VAL A 126 1.54 -8.27 -7.81
N PHE A 127 0.53 -7.99 -8.63
CA PHE A 127 -0.41 -9.02 -9.06
C PHE A 127 0.27 -10.09 -9.92
N LYS A 128 1.13 -9.69 -10.85
CA LYS A 128 1.90 -10.63 -11.66
C LYS A 128 2.74 -11.55 -10.77
N ALA A 129 3.38 -11.01 -9.72
CA ALA A 129 4.19 -11.77 -8.80
C ALA A 129 3.39 -12.81 -8.03
N ILE A 130 2.26 -12.40 -7.45
CA ILE A 130 1.36 -13.29 -6.71
C ILE A 130 0.84 -14.41 -7.62
N ASN A 131 0.33 -14.06 -8.81
CA ASN A 131 -0.27 -15.02 -9.73
C ASN A 131 0.75 -15.97 -10.39
N SER A 132 2.01 -15.55 -10.52
CA SER A 132 3.07 -16.38 -11.11
C SER A 132 3.82 -17.23 -10.08
N ASN A 133 3.66 -16.96 -8.78
CA ASN A 133 4.26 -17.78 -7.74
C ASN A 133 3.46 -19.09 -7.58
N LYS A 134 4.10 -20.21 -7.96
CA LYS A 134 3.49 -21.55 -7.91
C LYS A 134 3.41 -22.14 -6.51
N ASN A 135 4.20 -21.65 -5.56
CA ASN A 135 4.29 -22.16 -4.21
C ASN A 135 3.25 -21.53 -3.29
N PHE A 136 2.85 -20.28 -3.55
CA PHE A 136 1.77 -19.64 -2.83
C PHE A 136 0.42 -20.29 -3.17
N LYS A 137 -0.22 -20.91 -2.17
CA LYS A 137 -1.54 -21.57 -2.29
C LYS A 137 -2.67 -20.81 -1.60
N GLY A 138 -2.35 -19.70 -0.94
CA GLY A 138 -3.29 -18.91 -0.17
C GLY A 138 -4.24 -18.06 -1.02
N MET A 139 -5.20 -17.42 -0.34
CA MET A 139 -6.11 -16.46 -0.95
C MET A 139 -5.55 -15.05 -0.81
N THR A 140 -5.46 -14.32 -1.93
CA THR A 140 -5.12 -12.89 -1.90
C THR A 140 -6.38 -12.04 -1.85
N ILE A 141 -6.42 -11.11 -0.90
CA ILE A 141 -7.47 -10.11 -0.73
C ILE A 141 -6.87 -8.75 -1.02
N LEU A 142 -7.46 -8.05 -1.99
CA LEU A 142 -7.14 -6.66 -2.27
C LEU A 142 -8.04 -5.75 -1.42
N ARG A 143 -7.46 -5.02 -0.48
CA ARG A 143 -8.14 -3.88 0.15
C ARG A 143 -7.97 -2.67 -0.76
N THR A 144 -9.08 -2.24 -1.36
CA THR A 144 -9.07 -1.16 -2.33
C THR A 144 -8.69 0.20 -1.72
N PHE A 145 -8.40 1.17 -2.59
CA PHE A 145 -8.04 2.52 -2.20
C PHE A 145 -9.04 3.11 -1.18
N SER A 146 -8.49 3.61 -0.06
CA SER A 146 -9.27 4.24 1.01
C SER A 146 -8.98 5.75 1.01
N PRO A 147 -9.95 6.60 0.63
CA PRO A 147 -9.79 8.04 0.61
C PRO A 147 -9.49 8.63 1.99
N ALA A 148 -8.76 9.73 2.02
CA ALA A 148 -8.61 10.53 3.22
C ALA A 148 -9.88 11.37 3.44
N HIS A 149 -10.22 11.60 4.71
CA HIS A 149 -11.43 12.34 5.11
C HIS A 149 -11.10 13.62 5.89
N PHE A 150 -9.89 14.17 5.69
CA PHE A 150 -9.52 15.45 6.28
C PHE A 150 -10.39 16.57 5.70
N GLU A 151 -10.87 17.42 6.59
CA GLU A 151 -11.56 18.67 6.30
C GLU A 151 -10.67 19.85 6.70
N ASN A 152 -10.95 21.04 6.18
CA ASN A 152 -10.26 22.28 6.53
C ASN A 152 -8.74 22.29 6.27
N GLY A 153 -8.22 21.34 5.49
CA GLY A 153 -6.80 21.26 5.15
C GLY A 153 -6.37 19.86 4.73
N LEU A 154 -5.11 19.75 4.30
CA LEU A 154 -4.47 18.47 4.03
C LEU A 154 -3.94 17.84 5.33
N TRP A 155 -3.60 16.55 5.27
CA TRP A 155 -3.04 15.79 6.39
C TRP A 155 -1.82 16.46 7.06
N ASN A 156 -1.02 17.22 6.30
CA ASN A 156 0.16 17.95 6.77
C ASN A 156 0.01 19.48 6.77
N LYS A 157 -1.21 20.00 6.55
CA LYS A 157 -1.49 21.45 6.50
C LYS A 157 -2.63 21.84 7.45
N GLY A 158 -2.71 21.19 8.61
CA GLY A 158 -3.70 21.51 9.64
C GLY A 158 -5.12 20.98 9.39
N GLY A 159 -5.29 20.03 8.46
CA GLY A 159 -6.57 19.36 8.26
C GLY A 159 -7.02 18.58 9.50
N ASN A 160 -8.33 18.45 9.69
CA ASN A 160 -8.94 17.77 10.83
C ASN A 160 -10.08 16.83 10.42
N CYS A 161 -10.49 15.94 11.33
CA CYS A 161 -11.58 14.99 11.12
C CYS A 161 -12.63 15.18 12.22
N VAL A 162 -13.45 16.23 12.12
CA VAL A 162 -14.37 16.63 13.20
C VAL A 162 -15.74 15.94 13.17
N ARG A 163 -16.05 15.23 12.08
CA ARG A 163 -17.33 14.52 11.94
C ARG A 163 -17.47 13.42 12.98
N THR A 164 -18.65 13.35 13.59
CA THR A 164 -18.99 12.37 14.65
C THR A 164 -19.94 11.28 14.18
N ARG A 165 -20.36 11.32 12.91
CA ARG A 165 -21.18 10.28 12.27
C ARG A 165 -20.64 9.94 10.88
N PRO A 166 -20.87 8.72 10.38
CA PRO A 166 -20.59 8.37 9.00
C PRO A 166 -21.39 9.24 8.02
N PHE A 167 -20.89 9.32 6.79
CA PHE A 167 -21.67 9.83 5.66
C PHE A 167 -22.86 8.92 5.38
N MET A 168 -24.00 9.53 5.08
CA MET A 168 -25.11 8.85 4.42
C MET A 168 -24.79 8.65 2.94
N SER A 169 -25.52 7.75 2.28
CA SER A 169 -25.28 7.34 0.89
C SER A 169 -25.31 8.49 -0.13
N ASN A 170 -25.98 9.60 0.20
CA ASN A 170 -26.10 10.79 -0.63
C ASN A 170 -25.17 11.95 -0.21
N GLU A 171 -24.33 11.77 0.81
CA GLU A 171 -23.49 12.83 1.37
C GLU A 171 -22.02 12.71 0.95
N SER A 172 -21.63 11.59 0.33
CA SER A 172 -20.27 11.39 -0.14
C SER A 172 -20.24 10.49 -1.37
N THR A 173 -19.49 10.95 -2.36
CA THR A 173 -19.12 10.20 -3.55
C THR A 173 -17.60 10.16 -3.67
N MET A 174 -17.06 9.07 -4.20
CA MET A 174 -15.65 9.00 -4.54
C MET A 174 -15.43 9.71 -5.87
N GLU A 175 -14.58 10.73 -5.89
CA GLU A 175 -14.41 11.62 -7.05
C GLU A 175 -12.94 11.99 -7.25
N GLY A 176 -12.65 12.56 -8.42
CA GLY A 176 -11.34 13.13 -8.75
C GLY A 176 -10.21 12.13 -8.54
N PRO A 177 -9.06 12.55 -7.97
CA PRO A 177 -7.90 11.68 -7.80
C PRO A 177 -8.16 10.39 -7.00
N ASN A 178 -9.09 10.43 -6.04
CA ASN A 178 -9.45 9.24 -5.27
C ASN A 178 -10.16 8.20 -6.13
N LEU A 179 -11.09 8.63 -6.98
CA LEU A 179 -11.78 7.75 -7.92
C LEU A 179 -10.79 7.19 -8.96
N GLU A 180 -9.89 8.01 -9.47
CA GLU A 180 -8.89 7.59 -10.46
C GLU A 180 -7.92 6.54 -9.90
N LEU A 181 -7.46 6.68 -8.64
CA LEU A 181 -6.67 5.63 -7.98
C LEU A 181 -7.46 4.35 -7.78
N TYR A 182 -8.71 4.46 -7.31
CA TYR A 182 -9.58 3.28 -7.18
C TYR A 182 -9.78 2.57 -8.52
N MET A 183 -10.13 3.30 -9.58
CA MET A 183 -10.36 2.75 -10.91
C MET A 183 -9.08 2.12 -11.48
N THR A 184 -7.93 2.80 -11.35
CA THR A 184 -6.62 2.25 -11.75
C THR A 184 -6.34 0.91 -11.08
N GLN A 185 -6.62 0.79 -9.78
CA GLN A 185 -6.44 -0.44 -9.02
C GLN A 185 -7.37 -1.57 -9.52
N ILE A 186 -8.65 -1.24 -9.73
CA ILE A 186 -9.67 -2.18 -10.18
C ILE A 186 -9.40 -2.66 -11.61
N GLU A 187 -8.91 -1.80 -12.49
CA GLU A 187 -8.50 -2.17 -13.84
C GLU A 187 -7.38 -3.19 -13.83
N GLU A 188 -6.29 -2.93 -13.10
CA GLU A 188 -5.18 -3.89 -13.00
C GLU A 188 -5.60 -5.20 -12.34
N TYR A 189 -6.52 -5.15 -11.36
CA TYR A 189 -7.09 -6.35 -10.74
C TYR A 189 -7.94 -7.17 -11.72
N ARG A 190 -8.76 -6.51 -12.55
CA ARG A 190 -9.60 -7.19 -13.56
C ARG A 190 -8.75 -7.87 -14.64
N LEU A 191 -7.61 -7.30 -15.01
CA LEU A 191 -6.67 -7.90 -15.97
C LEU A 191 -6.06 -9.22 -15.47
N GLN A 192 -6.13 -9.50 -14.17
CA GLN A 192 -5.63 -10.75 -13.59
C GLN A 192 -6.61 -11.92 -13.69
N LYS A 193 -7.88 -11.63 -13.98
CA LYS A 193 -8.95 -12.65 -14.05
C LYS A 193 -9.14 -13.20 -15.46
N GLY A 194 -8.15 -13.03 -16.34
CA GLY A 194 -8.11 -13.55 -17.71
C GLY A 194 -7.77 -15.03 -17.76
#